data_AF-A0A433BD88-F1
#
_entry.id   AF-A0A433BD88-F1
#
_cell.length_a   1.000
_cell.length_b   1.000
_cell.length_c   1.000
_cell.angle_alpha   90.00
_cell.angle_beta   90.00
_cell.angle_gamma   90.00
#
_symmetry.space_group_name_H-M   'P 1'
#
loop_
_entity.id
_entity.type
_entity.pdbx_description
1 polymer ?
#
loop_
_entity_poly.entity_id
_entity_poly.type
_entity_poly.pdbx_seq_one_letter_code
_entity_poly.pdbx_strand_id
1 'polypeptide(L)'
;MDTHPKHLPADERRAVTVESVVALAGSQNPSEITTAAIAKHMNLTQGALFRHFPNKEAIWQAVMEWVAERLLARIDRSAQGIESPLAAMEAMFMSHIEFVAEHPGVPRMMFGELQRAESTPAKRMVQTLIQRYGERLHRLIEKGKASGELSPSLDNEAAATLFIGTIQGLVMQSLLAGDVGRMHRDAPRVFAIYRRGIRSAQ
;
A
#
# COMPACT_ATOMS: atom_id res chain seq x y z
N MET A 1 6.26 20.51 -18.79
CA MET A 1 5.46 20.19 -19.99
C MET A 1 5.91 18.81 -20.44
N ASP A 2 5.31 17.75 -19.88
CA ASP A 2 5.63 16.38 -20.30
C ASP A 2 4.59 15.89 -21.30
N THR A 3 4.94 16.05 -22.57
CA THR A 3 4.18 15.54 -23.71
C THR A 3 4.27 14.02 -23.73
N HIS A 4 3.31 13.36 -23.07
CA HIS A 4 3.13 11.92 -23.22
C HIS A 4 2.79 11.61 -24.69
N PRO A 5 3.45 10.64 -25.34
CA PRO A 5 3.24 10.37 -26.76
C PRO A 5 1.78 10.04 -27.08
N LYS A 6 1.29 10.58 -28.22
CA LYS A 6 -0.09 10.37 -28.72
C LYS A 6 -0.43 8.89 -28.92
N HIS A 7 0.56 8.02 -29.10
CA HIS A 7 0.39 6.58 -29.20
C HIS A 7 1.34 5.87 -28.23
N LEU A 8 0.76 5.15 -27.29
CA LEU A 8 1.46 4.27 -26.36
C LEU A 8 0.92 2.85 -26.61
N PRO A 9 1.73 1.80 -26.45
CA PRO A 9 1.24 0.43 -26.31
C PRO A 9 0.13 0.35 -25.26
N ALA A 10 -0.77 -0.63 -25.41
CA ALA A 10 -1.96 -0.74 -24.56
C ALA A 10 -1.60 -0.87 -23.06
N ASP A 11 -0.56 -1.63 -22.74
CA ASP A 11 -0.12 -1.86 -21.36
C ASP A 11 0.51 -0.61 -20.74
N GLU A 12 1.34 0.10 -21.51
CA GLU A 12 1.93 1.37 -21.08
C GLU A 12 0.84 2.44 -20.87
N ARG A 13 -0.18 2.48 -21.73
CA ARG A 13 -1.35 3.35 -21.53
C ARG A 13 -2.08 3.01 -20.24
N ARG A 14 -2.29 1.73 -19.93
CA ARG A 14 -2.93 1.30 -18.67
C ARG A 14 -2.11 1.73 -17.45
N ALA A 15 -0.79 1.57 -17.50
CA ALA A 15 0.11 1.98 -16.41
C ALA A 15 0.05 3.50 -16.16
N VAL A 16 0.14 4.32 -17.22
CA VAL A 16 0.03 5.78 -17.11
C VAL A 16 -1.33 6.19 -16.56
N THR A 17 -2.42 5.51 -16.94
CA THR A 17 -3.75 5.77 -16.37
C THR A 17 -3.78 5.50 -14.87
N VAL A 18 -3.23 4.37 -14.43
CA VAL A 18 -3.18 4.01 -13.01
C VAL A 18 -2.41 5.06 -12.21
N GLU A 19 -1.22 5.45 -12.66
CA GLU A 19 -0.40 6.47 -12.00
C GLU A 19 -1.10 7.84 -11.95
N SER A 20 -1.76 8.22 -13.04
CA SER A 20 -2.57 9.45 -13.12
C SER A 20 -3.71 9.45 -12.10
N VAL A 21 -4.38 8.30 -11.91
CA VAL A 21 -5.48 8.17 -10.94
C VAL A 21 -4.97 8.26 -9.50
N VAL A 22 -3.83 7.62 -9.21
CA VAL A 22 -3.17 7.73 -7.90
C VAL A 22 -2.79 9.19 -7.61
N ALA A 23 -2.23 9.91 -8.58
CA ALA A 23 -1.89 11.32 -8.44
C ALA A 23 -3.12 12.21 -8.20
N LEU A 24 -4.21 11.99 -8.96
CA LEU A 24 -5.48 12.70 -8.77
C LEU A 24 -6.05 12.46 -7.36
N ALA A 25 -6.04 11.22 -6.86
CA ALA A 25 -6.46 10.89 -5.51
C ALA A 25 -5.56 11.53 -4.42
N GLY A 26 -4.34 11.92 -4.77
CA GLY A 26 -3.46 12.71 -3.91
C GLY A 26 -3.93 14.15 -3.66
N SER A 27 -4.82 14.68 -4.51
CA SER A 27 -5.28 16.07 -4.45
C SER A 27 -6.80 16.25 -4.40
N GLN A 28 -7.57 15.20 -4.67
CA GLN A 28 -9.04 15.24 -4.73
C GLN A 28 -9.64 14.07 -3.94
N ASN A 29 -10.89 14.22 -3.50
CA ASN A 29 -11.63 13.13 -2.88
C ASN A 29 -11.85 11.99 -3.90
N PRO A 30 -11.42 10.74 -3.63
CA PRO A 30 -11.58 9.64 -4.58
C PRO A 30 -13.02 9.39 -5.09
N SER A 31 -14.03 9.72 -4.27
CA SER A 31 -15.43 9.60 -4.69
C SER A 31 -15.80 10.58 -5.81
N GLU A 32 -15.16 11.75 -5.86
CA GLU A 32 -15.41 12.82 -6.82
C GLU A 32 -14.61 12.65 -8.13
N ILE A 33 -13.63 11.74 -8.16
CA ILE A 33 -12.84 11.47 -9.36
C ILE A 33 -13.73 10.76 -10.40
N THR A 34 -14.17 11.50 -11.40
CA THR A 34 -14.94 10.98 -12.53
C THR A 34 -14.01 10.46 -13.64
N THR A 35 -14.50 9.54 -14.48
CA THR A 35 -13.75 9.12 -15.68
C THR A 35 -13.52 10.30 -16.65
N ALA A 36 -14.37 11.33 -16.62
CA ALA A 36 -14.17 12.56 -17.37
C ALA A 36 -12.98 13.37 -16.82
N ALA A 37 -12.87 13.49 -15.50
CA ALA A 37 -11.75 14.14 -14.83
C ALA A 37 -10.43 13.40 -15.11
N ILE A 38 -10.44 12.07 -15.07
CA ILE A 38 -9.27 11.23 -15.41
C ILE A 38 -8.85 11.48 -16.86
N ALA A 39 -9.78 11.35 -17.81
CA ALA A 39 -9.50 11.57 -19.22
C ALA A 39 -8.96 12.98 -19.48
N LYS A 40 -9.56 14.01 -18.86
CA LYS A 40 -9.09 15.40 -18.93
C LYS A 40 -7.68 15.56 -18.38
N HIS A 41 -7.38 14.98 -17.21
CA HIS A 41 -6.05 15.05 -16.60
C HIS A 41 -4.98 14.40 -17.50
N MET A 42 -5.33 13.31 -18.18
CA MET A 42 -4.46 12.62 -19.12
C MET A 42 -4.41 13.23 -20.52
N ASN A 43 -5.15 14.32 -20.78
CA ASN A 43 -5.33 14.92 -22.10
C ASN A 43 -5.86 13.91 -23.16
N LEU A 44 -6.85 13.10 -22.75
CA LEU A 44 -7.54 12.10 -23.57
C LEU A 44 -9.05 12.36 -23.64
N THR A 45 -9.73 11.75 -24.61
CA THR A 45 -11.18 11.65 -24.58
C THR A 45 -11.64 10.53 -23.64
N GLN A 46 -12.84 10.63 -23.08
CA GLN A 46 -13.41 9.52 -22.30
C GLN A 46 -13.51 8.23 -23.12
N GLY A 47 -13.86 8.32 -24.41
CA GLY A 47 -13.90 7.16 -25.30
C GLY A 47 -12.54 6.48 -25.45
N ALA A 48 -11.44 7.24 -25.50
CA ALA A 48 -10.09 6.67 -25.53
C ALA A 48 -9.73 5.96 -24.21
N LEU A 49 -10.14 6.50 -23.07
CA LEU A 49 -9.97 5.83 -21.76
C LEU A 49 -10.75 4.50 -21.72
N PHE A 50 -11.99 4.49 -22.23
CA PHE A 50 -12.84 3.30 -22.23
C PHE A 50 -12.36 2.17 -23.15
N ARG A 51 -11.47 2.45 -24.12
CA ARG A 51 -10.81 1.40 -24.91
C ARG A 51 -9.91 0.50 -24.07
N HIS A 52 -9.39 1.00 -22.96
CA HIS A 52 -8.48 0.26 -22.08
C HIS A 52 -9.15 -0.22 -20.79
N PHE A 53 -10.18 0.50 -20.33
CA PHE A 53 -10.90 0.19 -19.09
C PHE A 53 -12.40 0.28 -19.35
N PRO A 54 -13.17 -0.83 -19.28
CA PRO A 54 -14.58 -0.82 -19.64
C PRO A 54 -15.45 0.06 -18.72
N ASN A 55 -15.02 0.29 -17.47
CA ASN A 55 -15.74 1.11 -16.49
C ASN A 55 -14.78 1.66 -15.41
N LYS A 56 -15.31 2.48 -14.49
CA LYS A 56 -14.55 3.05 -13.37
C LYS A 56 -14.01 1.96 -12.42
N GLU A 57 -14.76 0.89 -12.19
CA GLU A 57 -14.34 -0.21 -11.31
C GLU A 57 -13.10 -0.92 -11.83
N ALA A 58 -12.99 -1.13 -13.16
CA ALA A 58 -11.81 -1.71 -13.80
C ALA A 58 -10.57 -0.83 -13.62
N ILE A 59 -10.73 0.50 -13.59
CA ILE A 59 -9.63 1.43 -13.28
C ILE A 59 -9.21 1.26 -11.81
N TRP A 60 -10.18 1.22 -10.88
CA TRP A 60 -9.89 1.08 -9.44
C TRP A 60 -9.23 -0.27 -9.13
N GLN A 61 -9.69 -1.33 -9.77
CA GLN A 61 -9.07 -2.66 -9.68
C GLN A 61 -7.61 -2.61 -10.14
N ALA A 62 -7.35 -2.03 -11.33
CA ALA A 62 -5.99 -1.92 -11.86
C ALA A 62 -5.08 -1.05 -10.97
N VAL A 63 -5.62 -0.01 -10.34
CA VAL A 63 -4.88 0.77 -9.34
C VAL A 63 -4.52 -0.09 -8.14
N MET A 64 -5.46 -0.85 -7.58
CA MET A 64 -5.16 -1.72 -6.42
C MET A 64 -4.19 -2.86 -6.76
N GLU A 65 -4.26 -3.39 -7.99
CA GLU A 65 -3.32 -4.39 -8.49
C GLU A 65 -1.90 -3.83 -8.54
N TRP A 66 -1.73 -2.65 -9.15
CA TRP A 66 -0.47 -1.92 -9.18
C TRP A 66 0.06 -1.60 -7.78
N VAL A 67 -0.81 -1.21 -6.85
CA VAL A 67 -0.43 -0.94 -5.45
C VAL A 67 0.11 -2.21 -4.81
N ALA A 68 -0.61 -3.32 -4.96
CA ALA A 68 -0.24 -4.60 -4.36
C ALA A 68 1.10 -5.10 -4.90
N GLU A 69 1.30 -5.06 -6.21
CA GLU A 69 2.54 -5.48 -6.85
C GLU A 69 3.73 -4.64 -6.41
N ARG A 70 3.61 -3.31 -6.47
CA ARG A 70 4.71 -2.39 -6.12
C ARG A 70 5.04 -2.44 -4.63
N LEU A 71 4.04 -2.49 -3.76
CA LEU A 71 4.28 -2.54 -2.31
C LEU A 71 4.94 -3.86 -1.92
N LEU A 72 4.42 -5.01 -2.38
CA LEU A 72 5.01 -6.32 -2.07
C LEU A 72 6.45 -6.42 -2.60
N ALA A 73 6.70 -5.96 -3.83
CA ALA A 73 8.05 -5.94 -4.37
C ALA A 73 8.99 -5.02 -3.58
N ARG A 74 8.50 -3.88 -3.08
CA ARG A 74 9.30 -2.93 -2.29
C ARG A 74 9.69 -3.51 -0.93
N ILE A 75 8.74 -4.09 -0.20
CA ILE A 75 9.03 -4.69 1.12
C ILE A 75 9.91 -5.95 1.00
N ASP A 76 9.76 -6.72 -0.09
CA ASP A 76 10.64 -7.87 -0.33
C ASP A 76 12.09 -7.41 -0.57
N ARG A 77 12.27 -6.33 -1.36
CA ARG A 77 13.60 -5.72 -1.57
C ARG A 77 14.17 -5.12 -0.29
N SER A 78 13.36 -4.47 0.55
CA SER A 78 13.87 -3.85 1.77
C SER A 78 14.33 -4.87 2.83
N ALA A 79 13.75 -6.08 2.82
CA ALA A 79 14.17 -7.19 3.67
C ALA A 79 15.35 -8.00 3.11
N GLN A 80 15.68 -7.84 1.82
CA GLN A 80 16.66 -8.69 1.14
C GLN A 80 18.07 -8.53 1.72
N GLY A 81 18.71 -9.66 2.05
CA GLY A 81 20.09 -9.67 2.56
C GLY A 81 20.23 -9.32 4.05
N ILE A 82 19.13 -9.03 4.76
CA ILE A 82 19.15 -8.80 6.21
C ILE A 82 19.07 -10.13 6.95
N GLU A 83 20.08 -10.44 7.76
CA GLU A 83 20.16 -11.70 8.51
C GLU A 83 19.18 -11.76 9.69
N SER A 84 19.11 -10.68 10.48
CA SER A 84 18.18 -10.60 11.62
C SER A 84 16.73 -10.50 11.13
N PRO A 85 15.85 -11.45 11.47
CA PRO A 85 14.45 -11.39 11.07
C PRO A 85 13.74 -10.15 11.62
N LEU A 86 14.09 -9.72 12.83
CA LEU A 86 13.52 -8.52 13.43
C LEU A 86 13.97 -7.24 12.70
N ALA A 87 15.24 -7.15 12.31
CA ALA A 87 15.73 -6.04 11.50
C ALA A 87 15.09 -6.02 10.09
N ALA A 88 14.84 -7.20 9.51
CA ALA A 88 14.13 -7.30 8.23
C ALA A 88 12.68 -6.80 8.36
N MET A 89 11.98 -7.15 9.44
CA MET A 89 10.65 -6.61 9.75
C MET A 89 10.67 -5.09 9.92
N GLU A 90 11.70 -4.52 10.55
CA GLU A 90 11.88 -3.06 10.68
C GLU A 90 12.06 -2.39 9.32
N ALA A 91 12.90 -2.96 8.45
CA ALA A 91 13.11 -2.45 7.09
C ALA A 91 11.83 -2.53 6.23
N MET A 92 11.05 -3.61 6.35
CA MET A 92 9.73 -3.71 5.71
C MET A 92 8.77 -2.63 6.22
N PHE A 93 8.74 -2.39 7.53
CA PHE A 93 7.86 -1.40 8.16
C PHE A 93 8.16 0.01 7.64
N MET A 94 9.43 0.43 7.70
CA MET A 94 9.83 1.77 7.23
C MET A 94 9.61 1.93 5.73
N SER A 95 9.93 0.90 4.94
CA SER A 95 9.72 0.94 3.49
C SER A 95 8.25 1.04 3.11
N HIS A 96 7.32 0.47 3.89
CA HIS A 96 5.88 0.63 3.65
C HIS A 96 5.44 2.06 3.98
N ILE A 97 5.94 2.64 5.08
CA ILE A 97 5.66 4.04 5.44
C ILE A 97 6.11 5.00 4.34
N GLU A 98 7.32 4.80 3.79
CA GLU A 98 7.81 5.57 2.65
C GLU A 98 6.93 5.41 1.41
N PHE A 99 6.54 4.17 1.07
CA PHE A 99 5.66 3.93 -0.07
C PHE A 99 4.35 4.71 0.03
N VAL A 100 3.74 4.76 1.21
CA VAL A 100 2.49 5.51 1.42
C VAL A 100 2.72 7.02 1.33
N ALA A 101 3.83 7.51 1.88
CA ALA A 101 4.17 8.94 1.81
C ALA A 101 4.45 9.42 0.38
N GLU A 102 5.08 8.59 -0.45
CA GLU A 102 5.30 8.84 -1.88
C GLU A 102 3.98 8.82 -2.68
N HIS A 103 2.97 8.09 -2.21
CA HIS A 103 1.70 7.87 -2.92
C HIS A 103 0.48 8.21 -2.05
N PRO A 104 0.28 9.48 -1.64
CA PRO A 104 -0.77 9.86 -0.69
C PRO A 104 -2.21 9.63 -1.20
N GLY A 105 -2.40 9.43 -2.51
CA GLY A 105 -3.69 9.06 -3.08
C GLY A 105 -4.10 7.62 -2.80
N VAL A 106 -3.13 6.71 -2.65
CA VAL A 106 -3.37 5.28 -2.39
C VAL A 106 -4.18 5.05 -1.11
N PRO A 107 -3.79 5.56 0.08
CA PRO A 107 -4.58 5.34 1.29
C PRO A 107 -5.96 5.98 1.20
N ARG A 108 -6.10 7.15 0.56
CA ARG A 108 -7.42 7.78 0.36
C ARG A 108 -8.34 6.91 -0.49
N MET A 109 -7.83 6.35 -1.59
CA MET A 109 -8.60 5.43 -2.43
C MET A 109 -9.01 4.18 -1.66
N MET A 110 -8.09 3.58 -0.88
CA MET A 110 -8.40 2.44 -0.04
C MET A 110 -9.52 2.75 0.97
N PHE A 111 -9.44 3.87 1.69
CA PHE A 111 -10.50 4.26 2.64
C PHE A 111 -11.84 4.53 1.95
N GLY A 112 -11.83 5.12 0.75
CA GLY A 112 -13.05 5.29 -0.05
C GLY A 112 -13.68 3.95 -0.42
N GLU A 113 -12.88 2.97 -0.85
CA GLU A 113 -13.36 1.62 -1.14
C GLU A 113 -13.95 0.94 0.09
N LEU A 114 -13.35 1.11 1.28
CA LEU A 114 -13.85 0.52 2.52
C LEU A 114 -15.27 0.99 2.90
N GLN A 115 -15.71 2.17 2.46
CA GLN A 115 -17.07 2.68 2.73
C GLN A 115 -18.17 1.98 1.93
N ARG A 116 -17.82 1.30 0.83
CA ARG A 116 -18.81 0.54 0.04
C ARG A 116 -19.29 -0.66 0.86
N ALA A 117 -20.56 -1.04 0.81
CA ALA A 117 -21.02 -2.25 1.50
C ALA A 117 -20.59 -3.53 0.76
N GLU A 118 -20.57 -3.49 -0.56
CA GLU A 118 -20.27 -4.64 -1.41
C GLU A 118 -18.79 -5.02 -1.41
N SER A 119 -18.51 -6.28 -1.77
CA SER A 119 -17.15 -6.75 -2.11
C SER A 119 -16.82 -6.37 -3.56
N THR A 120 -16.11 -5.25 -3.73
CA THR A 120 -15.61 -4.81 -5.03
C THR A 120 -14.37 -5.60 -5.47
N PRO A 121 -14.07 -5.67 -6.78
CA PRO A 121 -12.80 -6.23 -7.24
C PRO A 121 -11.58 -5.58 -6.60
N ALA A 122 -11.62 -4.26 -6.38
CA ALA A 122 -10.57 -3.50 -5.70
C ALA A 122 -10.38 -3.96 -4.23
N LYS A 123 -11.48 -4.16 -3.49
CA LYS A 123 -11.41 -4.71 -2.12
C LYS A 123 -10.79 -6.11 -2.08
N ARG A 124 -11.16 -6.98 -3.03
CA ARG A 124 -10.57 -8.33 -3.10
C ARG A 124 -9.06 -8.26 -3.32
N MET A 125 -8.59 -7.32 -4.14
CA MET A 125 -7.15 -7.10 -4.33
C MET A 125 -6.46 -6.66 -3.03
N VAL A 126 -7.07 -5.77 -2.26
CA VAL A 126 -6.56 -5.34 -0.94
C VAL A 126 -6.54 -6.51 0.05
N GLN A 127 -7.56 -7.38 0.05
CA GLN A 127 -7.59 -8.60 0.88
C GLN A 127 -6.41 -9.53 0.52
N THR A 128 -6.19 -9.77 -0.77
CA THR A 128 -5.06 -10.58 -1.25
C THR A 128 -3.72 -9.95 -0.89
N LEU A 129 -3.59 -8.62 -0.98
CA LEU A 129 -2.40 -7.89 -0.54
C LEU A 129 -2.12 -8.13 0.95
N ILE A 130 -3.11 -7.98 1.83
CA ILE A 130 -2.96 -8.18 3.27
C ILE A 130 -2.55 -9.63 3.57
N GLN A 131 -3.17 -10.61 2.93
CA GLN A 131 -2.80 -12.02 3.08
C GLN A 131 -1.34 -12.28 2.67
N ARG A 132 -0.94 -11.82 1.48
CA ARG A 132 0.43 -11.98 0.97
C ARG A 132 1.47 -11.24 1.81
N TYR A 133 1.12 -10.11 2.41
CA TYR A 133 1.97 -9.42 3.38
C TYR A 133 2.09 -10.27 4.65
N GLY A 134 0.96 -10.73 5.20
CA GLY A 134 0.92 -11.60 6.38
C GLY A 134 1.79 -12.84 6.24
N GLU A 135 1.75 -13.52 5.10
CA GLU A 135 2.61 -14.67 4.81
C GLU A 135 4.11 -14.35 4.90
N ARG A 136 4.54 -13.17 4.44
CA ARG A 136 5.95 -12.72 4.55
C ARG A 136 6.32 -12.50 6.01
N LEU A 137 5.44 -11.84 6.76
CA LEU A 137 5.64 -11.61 8.20
C LEU A 137 5.67 -12.93 8.97
N HIS A 138 4.78 -13.88 8.69
CA HIS A 138 4.80 -15.20 9.33
C HIS A 138 6.14 -15.92 9.12
N ARG A 139 6.68 -15.88 7.90
CA ARG A 139 8.01 -16.47 7.62
C ARG A 139 9.13 -15.80 8.42
N LEU A 140 9.11 -14.47 8.56
CA LEU A 140 10.10 -13.76 9.37
C LEU A 140 9.92 -14.02 10.86
N ILE A 141 8.67 -14.08 11.33
CA ILE A 141 8.37 -14.37 12.73
C ILE A 141 8.86 -15.77 13.11
N GLU A 142 8.59 -16.79 12.30
CA GLU A 142 9.08 -18.15 12.54
C GLU A 142 10.61 -18.24 12.54
N LYS A 143 11.29 -17.55 11.62
CA LYS A 143 12.76 -17.43 11.65
C LYS A 143 13.26 -16.72 12.91
N GLY A 144 12.56 -15.69 13.35
CA GLY A 144 12.87 -14.94 14.56
C GLY A 144 12.73 -15.79 15.83
N LYS A 145 11.72 -16.66 15.89
CA LYS A 145 11.56 -17.65 16.95
C LYS A 145 12.70 -18.67 16.94
N ALA A 146 13.01 -19.24 15.78
CA ALA A 146 14.06 -20.24 15.63
C ALA A 146 15.48 -19.73 15.98
N SER A 147 15.73 -18.43 15.74
CA SER A 147 16.99 -17.75 16.11
C SER A 147 17.03 -17.20 17.53
N GLY A 148 15.91 -17.27 18.26
CA GLY A 148 15.79 -16.73 19.62
C GLY A 148 15.61 -15.20 19.71
N GLU A 149 15.49 -14.49 18.58
CA GLU A 149 15.23 -13.05 18.55
C GLU A 149 13.81 -12.69 19.01
N LEU A 150 12.83 -13.56 18.71
CA LEU A 150 11.43 -13.38 19.05
C LEU A 150 10.97 -14.42 20.07
N SER A 151 9.94 -14.08 20.86
CA SER A 151 9.39 -14.98 21.86
C SER A 151 8.88 -16.28 21.22
N PRO A 152 9.23 -17.48 21.75
CA PRO A 152 8.75 -18.75 21.21
C PRO A 152 7.24 -18.91 21.35
N SER A 153 6.62 -18.24 22.34
CA SER A 153 5.17 -18.25 22.57
C SER A 153 4.41 -17.17 21.79
N LEU A 154 5.08 -16.40 20.94
CA LEU A 154 4.45 -15.34 20.17
C LEU A 154 3.37 -15.90 19.23
N ASP A 155 2.18 -15.31 19.24
CA ASP A 155 1.14 -15.57 18.24
C ASP A 155 1.49 -14.85 16.93
N ASN A 156 1.75 -15.62 15.87
CA ASN A 156 2.17 -15.08 14.59
C ASN A 156 1.09 -14.24 13.91
N GLU A 157 -0.16 -14.69 13.98
CA GLU A 157 -1.27 -14.05 13.30
C GLU A 157 -1.60 -12.73 13.98
N ALA A 158 -1.63 -12.72 15.32
CA ALA A 158 -1.79 -11.49 16.09
C ALA A 158 -0.63 -10.53 15.87
N ALA A 159 0.62 -11.02 15.84
CA ALA A 159 1.80 -10.18 15.60
C ALA A 159 1.80 -9.56 14.19
N ALA A 160 1.41 -10.31 13.17
CA ALA A 160 1.28 -9.80 11.80
C ALA A 160 0.11 -8.81 11.66
N THR A 161 -1.01 -9.10 12.31
CA THR A 161 -2.18 -8.20 12.38
C THR A 161 -1.79 -6.88 13.03
N LEU A 162 -1.08 -6.90 14.15
CA LEU A 162 -0.64 -5.70 14.85
C LEU A 162 0.40 -4.91 14.03
N PHE A 163 1.30 -5.60 13.32
CA PHE A 163 2.27 -4.96 12.42
C PHE A 163 1.57 -4.13 11.35
N ILE A 164 0.64 -4.75 10.61
CA ILE A 164 -0.11 -4.09 9.52
C ILE A 164 -1.04 -3.02 10.09
N GLY A 165 -1.74 -3.33 11.19
CA GLY A 165 -2.64 -2.42 11.88
C GLY A 165 -1.93 -1.16 12.40
N THR A 166 -0.68 -1.27 12.84
CA THR A 166 0.13 -0.12 13.27
C THR A 166 0.37 0.84 12.10
N ILE A 167 0.71 0.30 10.91
CA ILE A 167 0.90 1.11 9.70
C ILE A 167 -0.43 1.79 9.32
N GLN A 168 -1.53 1.05 9.29
CA GLN A 168 -2.86 1.60 9.00
C GLN A 168 -3.25 2.70 9.99
N GLY A 169 -2.96 2.52 11.28
CA GLY A 169 -3.19 3.52 12.32
C GLY A 169 -2.39 4.81 12.10
N LEU A 170 -1.10 4.70 11.79
CA LEU A 170 -0.26 5.85 11.44
C LEU A 170 -0.79 6.60 10.23
N VAL A 171 -1.17 5.87 9.17
CA VAL A 171 -1.73 6.43 7.95
C VAL A 171 -3.03 7.18 8.26
N MET A 172 -3.96 6.56 8.99
CA MET A 172 -5.21 7.20 9.39
C MET A 172 -4.96 8.49 10.18
N GLN A 173 -4.07 8.44 11.18
CA GLN A 173 -3.74 9.60 12.00
C GLN A 173 -3.06 10.73 11.21
N SER A 174 -2.23 10.40 10.22
CA SER A 174 -1.61 11.38 9.33
C SER A 174 -2.64 12.09 8.43
N LEU A 175 -3.61 11.34 7.90
CA LEU A 175 -4.67 11.88 7.06
C LEU A 175 -5.61 12.78 7.87
N LEU A 176 -6.00 12.35 9.08
CA LEU A 176 -6.81 13.17 9.99
C LEU A 176 -6.10 14.47 10.40
N ALA A 177 -4.79 14.43 10.58
CA ALA A 177 -3.99 15.61 10.91
C ALA A 177 -3.68 16.51 9.69
N GLY A 178 -3.91 16.03 8.46
CA GLY A 178 -3.50 16.73 7.25
C GLY A 178 -1.97 16.84 7.07
N ASP A 179 -1.20 16.03 7.79
CA ASP A 179 0.28 16.07 7.81
C ASP A 179 0.83 14.68 7.50
N VAL A 180 1.17 14.45 6.23
CA VAL A 180 1.81 13.21 5.77
C VAL A 180 3.18 13.03 6.44
N GLY A 181 3.93 14.10 6.73
CA GLY A 181 5.23 14.01 7.39
C GLY A 181 5.15 13.44 8.81
N ARG A 182 3.97 13.47 9.44
CA ARG A 182 3.73 12.87 10.75
C ARG A 182 4.05 11.37 10.78
N MET A 183 3.67 10.61 9.74
CA MET A 183 3.88 9.16 9.75
C MET A 183 5.37 8.81 9.81
N HIS A 184 6.24 9.56 9.12
CA HIS A 184 7.69 9.37 9.18
C HIS A 184 8.26 9.65 10.58
N ARG A 185 7.76 10.68 11.26
CA ARG A 185 8.23 11.02 12.62
C ARG A 185 7.75 10.03 13.67
N ASP A 186 6.57 9.44 13.47
CA ASP A 186 5.95 8.51 14.42
C ASP A 186 6.41 7.06 14.19
N ALA A 187 6.70 6.66 12.94
CA ALA A 187 7.02 5.29 12.54
C ALA A 187 8.14 4.61 13.35
N PRO A 188 9.35 5.20 13.52
CA PRO A 188 10.41 4.60 14.33
C PRO A 188 9.99 4.37 15.78
N ARG A 189 9.22 5.30 16.37
CA ARG A 189 8.80 5.23 17.76
C ARG A 189 7.75 4.15 17.99
N VAL A 190 6.76 4.03 17.11
CA VAL A 190 5.74 2.98 17.22
C VAL A 190 6.30 1.60 16.89
N PHE A 191 7.21 1.49 15.92
CA PHE A 191 7.89 0.23 15.64
C PHE A 191 8.73 -0.22 16.84
N ALA A 192 9.42 0.71 17.53
CA ALA A 192 10.16 0.38 18.74
C ALA A 192 9.26 -0.13 19.90
N ILE A 193 7.98 0.28 19.96
CA ILE A 193 6.99 -0.30 20.88
C ILE A 193 6.59 -1.70 20.44
N TYR A 194 6.20 -1.86 19.17
CA TYR A 194 5.86 -3.17 18.58
C TYR A 194 6.98 -4.19 18.80
N ARG A 195 8.22 -3.79 18.50
CA ARG A 195 9.44 -4.59 18.70
C ARG A 195 9.60 -5.07 20.14
N ARG A 196 9.34 -4.22 21.14
CA ARG A 196 9.41 -4.62 22.55
C ARG A 196 8.36 -5.66 22.91
N GLY A 197 7.17 -5.59 22.30
CA GLY A 197 6.09 -6.54 22.55
C GLY A 197 6.31 -7.95 21.98
N ILE A 198 7.17 -8.09 20.95
CA ILE A 198 7.37 -9.37 20.26
C ILE A 198 8.71 -10.05 20.58
N ARG A 199 9.65 -9.33 21.17
CA ARG A 199 10.97 -9.85 21.52
C ARG A 199 10.89 -10.95 22.57
N SER A 200 11.86 -11.85 22.54
CA SER A 200 12.04 -12.81 23.62
C SER A 200 12.36 -12.06 24.91
N ALA A 201 11.74 -12.46 26.02
CA ALA A 201 12.20 -12.06 27.35
C ALA A 201 13.52 -12.82 27.60
N GLN A 202 14.65 -12.12 27.55
CA GLN A 202 15.87 -12.62 28.18
C GLN A 202 15.71 -12.55 29.69
#